data_AF-A0A5E4GKW3-F1
#
_entry.id   AF-A0A5E4GKW3-F1
#
_cell.length_a   1.000
_cell.length_b   1.000
_cell.length_c   1.000
_cell.angle_alpha   90.00
_cell.angle_beta   90.00
_cell.angle_gamma   90.00
#
_symmetry.space_group_name_H-M   'P 1'
#
loop_
_entity.id
_entity.type
_entity.pdbx_description
1 polymer ?
#
loop_
_entity_poly.entity_id
_entity_poly.type
_entity_poly.pdbx_seq_one_letter_code
_entity_poly.pdbx_strand_id
1 'polypeptide(L)'
;MHFEFTYNALASSSTSFKGKLYFEGDNEAWPITFCKLDHRESFWTIAYNHFDFVLHDGLDKLDRGKDAINNGDALLWWQSEIKALLCTIRNMHRKKLMHGKLKDMKSYVVVGDEQQMKIINIENKLTRDKERQQKLQDLRDFKVMLRDLSCRIIGEEANNWNDLTLFLNFFDKGSGYEDDIFVDQLIEHPFLKTPIERIKLYAGFHQKILTRTLRRFCEFERSKSFGGYLPWNTKKMAGWMTDIYDYKHANKYDGNRPADLIRFVKNIRNHYAKKKVPIEVVDAEVRRLYSEFFNEVHVFS
;
A
#
# COMPACT_ATOMS: atom_id res chain seq x y z
N MET A 1 -5.58 -4.35 33.66
CA MET A 1 -6.02 -3.10 34.33
C MET A 1 -7.38 -2.72 33.74
N HIS A 2 -8.41 -2.51 34.57
CA HIS A 2 -9.77 -2.21 34.11
C HIS A 2 -10.03 -0.71 34.21
N PHE A 3 -10.40 -0.08 33.09
CA PHE A 3 -10.90 1.29 33.07
C PHE A 3 -12.30 1.31 32.45
N GLU A 4 -13.27 1.89 33.15
CA GLU A 4 -14.53 2.35 32.56
C GLU A 4 -14.30 3.77 32.06
N PHE A 5 -14.69 4.07 30.82
CA PHE A 5 -14.77 5.44 30.34
C PHE A 5 -16.14 5.71 29.72
N THR A 6 -16.55 6.97 29.76
CA THR A 6 -17.80 7.47 29.22
C THR A 6 -17.49 8.34 28.01
N TYR A 7 -17.92 7.93 26.83
CA TYR A 7 -17.81 8.74 25.61
C TYR A 7 -19.06 9.58 25.42
N ASN A 8 -18.91 10.90 25.28
CA ASN A 8 -19.96 11.80 24.83
C ASN A 8 -19.76 12.05 23.34
N ALA A 9 -20.63 11.50 22.50
CA ALA A 9 -20.59 11.77 21.07
C ALA A 9 -20.81 13.27 20.81
N LEU A 10 -19.87 13.89 20.09
CA LEU A 10 -20.03 15.26 19.61
C LEU A 10 -21.24 15.32 18.67
N ALA A 11 -22.18 16.19 19.04
CA ALA A 11 -23.47 16.54 18.43
C ALA A 11 -24.71 15.73 18.87
N SER A 12 -25.44 16.37 19.80
CA SER A 12 -26.87 16.23 20.12
C SER A 12 -27.42 14.83 20.44
N SER A 13 -27.14 14.35 21.64
CA SER A 13 -28.14 13.82 22.59
C SER A 13 -27.39 13.26 23.79
N SER A 14 -27.93 13.50 24.99
CA SER A 14 -27.39 13.11 26.28
C SER A 14 -27.42 11.59 26.49
N THR A 15 -26.57 10.86 25.78
CA THR A 15 -26.46 9.41 25.91
C THR A 15 -25.02 9.07 26.27
N SER A 16 -24.80 8.70 27.54
CA SER A 16 -23.53 8.20 28.05
C SER A 16 -23.46 6.70 27.81
N PHE A 17 -22.35 6.22 27.23
CA PHE A 17 -22.17 4.80 26.90
C PHE A 17 -21.08 4.16 27.76
N LYS A 18 -21.34 2.93 28.25
CA LYS A 18 -20.36 2.06 28.93
C LYS A 18 -19.89 0.96 27.98
N GLY A 19 -18.63 1.00 27.57
CA GLY A 19 -17.96 -0.08 26.85
C GLY A 19 -16.90 -0.76 27.73
N LYS A 20 -16.66 -2.07 27.52
CA LYS A 20 -15.51 -2.79 28.10
C LYS A 20 -14.45 -3.00 27.01
N LEU A 21 -13.24 -2.50 27.22
CA LEU A 21 -12.07 -2.81 26.40
C LEU A 21 -11.28 -3.97 27.01
N TYR A 22 -10.80 -4.87 26.16
CA TYR A 22 -9.87 -5.93 26.51
C TYR A 22 -8.53 -5.65 25.82
N PHE A 23 -7.45 -5.72 26.60
CA PHE A 23 -6.07 -5.60 26.14
C PHE A 23 -5.37 -6.94 26.35
N GLU A 24 -4.76 -7.47 25.29
CA GLU A 24 -3.64 -8.41 25.40
C GLU A 24 -2.46 -7.82 24.65
N GLY A 25 -1.32 -7.78 25.34
CA GLY A 25 -0.12 -7.08 24.91
C GLY A 25 0.85 -7.92 24.08
N ASP A 26 1.78 -7.16 23.51
CA ASP A 26 3.05 -7.49 22.87
C ASP A 26 3.05 -8.01 21.41
N ASN A 27 3.37 -7.06 20.52
CA ASN A 27 4.18 -7.20 19.31
C ASN A 27 3.75 -8.11 18.15
N GLU A 28 2.49 -8.52 18.04
CA GLU A 28 1.96 -9.10 16.79
C GLU A 28 0.54 -8.58 16.53
N ALA A 29 0.28 -8.16 15.28
CA ALA A 29 -1.00 -7.70 14.73
C ALA A 29 -2.07 -7.34 15.79
N TRP A 30 -2.10 -6.05 16.19
CA TRP A 30 -3.00 -5.53 17.22
C TRP A 30 -4.41 -6.15 17.08
N PRO A 31 -4.88 -6.92 18.08
CA PRO A 31 -6.20 -7.52 18.03
C PRO A 31 -7.22 -6.39 18.05
N ILE A 32 -7.75 -6.08 16.87
CA ILE A 32 -8.85 -5.15 16.74
C ILE A 32 -10.07 -5.83 17.34
N THR A 33 -10.34 -5.54 18.62
CA THR A 33 -11.57 -5.93 19.31
C THR A 33 -12.61 -4.89 19.00
N PHE A 34 -13.58 -5.30 18.19
CA PHE A 34 -14.76 -4.51 17.92
C PHE A 34 -15.70 -4.65 19.13
N CYS A 35 -16.27 -3.54 19.60
CA CYS A 35 -17.29 -3.56 20.65
C CYS A 35 -18.62 -3.06 20.10
N LYS A 36 -19.69 -3.82 20.33
CA LYS A 36 -21.07 -3.44 19.95
C LYS A 36 -21.59 -2.41 20.95
N LEU A 37 -21.93 -1.21 20.48
CA LEU A 37 -22.34 -0.07 21.32
C LEU A 37 -23.78 -0.18 21.84
N ASP A 38 -24.68 -0.86 21.13
CA ASP A 38 -26.08 -1.03 21.51
C ASP A 38 -26.60 -2.39 21.01
N HIS A 39 -27.37 -3.12 21.81
CA HIS A 39 -28.07 -4.32 21.35
C HIS A 39 -29.10 -4.02 20.24
N ARG A 40 -29.61 -2.78 20.16
CA ARG A 40 -30.61 -2.32 19.19
C ARG A 40 -30.02 -1.73 17.91
N GLU A 41 -28.77 -1.27 17.92
CA GLU A 41 -28.11 -0.72 16.73
C GLU A 41 -26.75 -1.36 16.42
N SER A 42 -26.57 -1.71 15.15
CA SER A 42 -25.43 -2.44 14.59
C SER A 42 -24.16 -1.57 14.44
N PHE A 43 -23.70 -0.92 15.50
CA PHE A 43 -22.47 -0.11 15.44
C PHE A 43 -21.32 -0.80 16.19
N TRP A 44 -20.18 -0.93 15.52
CA TRP A 44 -18.96 -1.53 16.06
C TRP A 44 -17.83 -0.50 15.98
N THR A 45 -17.46 0.10 17.10
CA THR A 45 -16.35 1.05 17.10
C THR A 45 -15.02 0.35 17.38
N ILE A 46 -13.94 0.81 16.74
CA ILE A 46 -12.58 0.64 17.28
C ILE A 46 -12.34 1.85 18.16
N ALA A 47 -12.29 1.64 19.47
CA ALA A 47 -11.95 2.69 20.43
C ALA A 47 -10.49 2.52 20.83
N TYR A 48 -9.68 3.53 20.56
CA TYR A 48 -8.33 3.65 21.11
C TYR A 48 -8.45 4.32 22.49
N ASN A 49 -7.71 3.82 23.50
CA ASN A 49 -7.75 4.37 24.86
C ASN A 49 -7.43 5.86 24.91
N HIS A 50 -6.54 6.30 24.03
CA HIS A 50 -6.10 7.66 23.86
C HIS A 50 -5.68 7.83 22.41
N PHE A 51 -5.90 9.03 21.86
CA PHE A 51 -5.29 9.48 20.62
C PHE A 51 -4.91 10.95 20.79
N ASP A 52 -3.84 11.37 20.13
CA ASP A 52 -3.26 12.69 20.37
C ASP A 52 -4.06 13.78 19.65
N PHE A 53 -4.50 13.48 18.42
CA PHE A 53 -5.38 14.36 17.66
C PHE A 53 -6.10 13.60 16.53
N VAL A 54 -7.22 14.19 16.09
CA VAL A 54 -7.88 13.81 14.84
C VAL A 54 -7.04 14.33 13.67
N LEU A 55 -6.76 13.49 12.67
CA LEU A 55 -5.88 13.81 11.55
C LEU A 55 -6.28 15.12 10.84
N HIS A 56 -7.57 15.35 10.67
CA HIS A 56 -8.10 16.57 10.07
C HIS A 56 -7.69 17.85 10.83
N ASP A 57 -7.65 17.78 12.16
CA ASP A 57 -7.50 18.93 13.05
C ASP A 57 -6.05 19.15 13.53
N GLY A 58 -5.17 18.15 13.34
CA GLY A 58 -3.78 18.21 13.81
C GLY A 58 -2.75 17.88 12.74
N LEU A 59 -3.09 18.05 11.46
CA LEU A 59 -2.17 17.76 10.35
C LEU A 59 -0.87 18.57 10.44
N ASP A 60 -0.95 19.79 10.95
CA ASP A 60 0.17 20.69 11.25
C ASP A 60 1.09 20.19 12.38
N LYS A 61 0.60 19.25 13.20
CA LYS A 61 1.35 18.63 14.32
C LYS A 61 2.11 17.37 13.91
N LEU A 62 1.94 16.89 12.67
CA LEU A 62 2.74 15.80 12.14
C LEU A 62 4.17 16.28 11.92
N ASP A 63 5.13 15.69 12.62
CA ASP A 63 6.56 16.05 12.55
C ASP A 63 7.25 15.40 11.35
N ARG A 64 6.50 15.29 10.24
CA ARG A 64 6.84 14.49 9.05
C ARG A 64 6.53 15.23 7.74
N GLY A 65 6.52 16.56 7.79
CA GLY A 65 6.30 17.45 6.65
C GLY A 65 7.43 17.45 5.61
N LYS A 66 7.40 18.43 4.69
CA LYS A 66 8.30 18.54 3.52
C LYS A 66 9.78 18.30 3.81
N ASP A 67 10.29 18.81 4.93
CA ASP A 67 11.72 18.68 5.29
C ASP A 67 12.15 17.23 5.57
N ALA A 68 11.23 16.39 6.05
CA ALA A 68 11.50 14.98 6.34
C ALA A 68 11.44 14.08 5.09
N ILE A 69 10.79 14.54 4.01
CA ILE A 69 10.72 13.83 2.72
C ILE A 69 12.08 13.84 2.01
N ASN A 70 12.82 14.94 2.12
CA ASN A 70 14.16 15.09 1.55
C ASN A 70 15.19 14.10 2.17
N ASN A 71 14.94 13.63 3.39
CA ASN A 71 15.79 12.65 4.07
C ASN A 71 15.39 11.19 3.83
N GLY A 72 14.34 10.92 3.03
CA GLY A 72 13.86 9.57 2.73
C GLY A 72 13.09 8.86 3.86
N ASP A 73 13.37 9.20 5.12
CA ASP A 73 12.72 8.63 6.30
C ASP A 73 11.21 8.88 6.34
N ALA A 74 10.74 10.07 5.96
CA ALA A 74 9.30 10.34 5.91
C ALA A 74 8.58 9.52 4.84
N LEU A 75 9.24 9.21 3.71
CA LEU A 75 8.64 8.36 2.69
C LEU A 75 8.48 6.92 3.20
N LEU A 76 9.48 6.39 3.90
CA LEU A 76 9.41 5.05 4.48
C LEU A 76 8.34 4.97 5.56
N TRP A 77 8.25 5.98 6.44
CA TRP A 77 7.18 6.09 7.42
C TRP A 77 5.81 6.15 6.72
N TRP A 78 5.65 7.00 5.72
CA TRP A 78 4.41 7.14 4.97
C TRP A 78 3.97 5.83 4.30
N GLN A 79 4.90 5.11 3.67
CA GLN A 79 4.64 3.77 3.11
C GLN A 79 4.22 2.77 4.18
N SER A 80 4.85 2.81 5.35
CA SER A 80 4.50 1.97 6.49
C SER A 80 3.09 2.24 7.00
N GLU A 81 2.72 3.52 7.14
CA GLU A 81 1.39 3.92 7.62
C GLU A 81 0.28 3.53 6.62
N ILE A 82 0.49 3.76 5.32
CA ILE A 82 -0.46 3.30 4.29
C ILE A 82 -0.67 1.78 4.40
N LYS A 83 0.43 1.02 4.55
CA LYS A 83 0.37 -0.43 4.67
C LYS A 83 -0.39 -0.86 5.92
N ALA A 84 -0.18 -0.20 7.06
CA ALA A 84 -0.90 -0.47 8.30
C ALA A 84 -2.40 -0.19 8.18
N LEU A 85 -2.78 0.90 7.52
CA LEU A 85 -4.18 1.24 7.24
C LEU A 85 -4.83 0.21 6.29
N LEU A 86 -4.16 -0.22 5.23
CA LEU A 86 -4.64 -1.29 4.35
C LEU A 86 -4.84 -2.62 5.09
N CYS A 87 -3.90 -3.00 5.97
CA CYS A 87 -4.05 -4.17 6.83
C CYS A 87 -5.28 -4.06 7.74
N THR A 88 -5.57 -2.86 8.25
CA THR A 88 -6.75 -2.57 9.07
C THR A 88 -8.04 -2.72 8.24
N ILE A 89 -8.08 -2.13 7.04
CA ILE A 89 -9.21 -2.25 6.11
C ILE A 89 -9.47 -3.72 5.77
N ARG A 90 -8.43 -4.50 5.43
CA ARG A 90 -8.53 -5.94 5.19
C ARG A 90 -9.17 -6.68 6.36
N ASN A 91 -8.72 -6.40 7.58
CA ASN A 91 -9.22 -7.04 8.78
C ASN A 91 -10.68 -6.67 9.05
N MET A 92 -11.07 -5.42 8.81
CA MET A 92 -12.47 -5.00 8.87
C MET A 92 -13.33 -5.75 7.85
N HIS A 93 -12.89 -5.78 6.60
CA HIS A 93 -13.60 -6.42 5.50
C HIS A 93 -13.77 -7.93 5.71
N ARG A 94 -12.78 -8.62 6.28
CA ARG A 94 -12.87 -10.05 6.68
C ARG A 94 -13.88 -10.29 7.79
N LYS A 95 -14.04 -9.33 8.70
CA LYS A 95 -15.03 -9.35 9.79
C LYS A 95 -16.40 -8.82 9.36
N LYS A 96 -16.61 -8.55 8.06
CA LYS A 96 -17.84 -7.96 7.51
C LYS A 96 -18.19 -6.62 8.16
N LEU A 97 -17.15 -5.83 8.40
CA LEU A 97 -17.26 -4.46 8.88
C LEU A 97 -16.81 -3.54 7.76
N MET A 98 -17.53 -2.45 7.61
CA MET A 98 -17.32 -1.47 6.54
C MET A 98 -17.26 -0.09 7.16
N HIS A 99 -16.71 0.87 6.45
CA HIS A 99 -16.57 2.22 7.00
C HIS A 99 -17.49 3.23 6.33
N GLY A 100 -17.57 3.23 5.00
CA GLY A 100 -18.41 4.13 4.20
C GLY A 100 -18.02 5.61 4.19
N LYS A 101 -17.00 5.99 4.95
CA LYS A 101 -16.51 7.36 5.07
C LYS A 101 -14.98 7.49 5.03
N LEU A 102 -14.24 6.51 4.49
CA LEU A 102 -12.76 6.50 4.54
C LEU A 102 -12.12 7.67 3.77
N LYS A 103 -12.87 8.41 2.96
CA LYS A 103 -12.43 9.64 2.30
C LYS A 103 -12.26 10.80 3.27
N ASP A 104 -12.96 10.78 4.41
CA ASP A 104 -12.95 11.86 5.39
C ASP A 104 -11.77 11.68 6.35
N MET A 105 -10.88 12.68 6.43
CA MET A 105 -9.75 12.70 7.38
C MET A 105 -10.21 12.63 8.85
N LYS A 106 -11.45 12.98 9.16
CA LYS A 106 -12.05 12.80 10.50
C LYS A 106 -12.27 11.34 10.88
N SER A 107 -12.10 10.42 9.94
CA SER A 107 -12.13 8.98 10.17
C SER A 107 -10.80 8.44 10.67
N TYR A 108 -9.81 9.31 10.84
CA TYR A 108 -8.45 8.94 11.22
C TYR A 108 -7.97 9.75 12.41
N VAL A 109 -7.24 9.09 13.29
CA VAL A 109 -6.56 9.70 14.44
C VAL A 109 -5.09 9.33 14.43
N VAL A 110 -4.28 10.15 15.10
CA VAL A 110 -2.85 9.91 15.30
C VAL A 110 -2.62 9.49 16.75
N VAL A 111 -1.78 8.47 16.95
CA VAL A 111 -1.53 7.86 18.26
C VAL A 111 -0.04 7.64 18.52
N GLY A 112 0.42 8.14 19.66
CA GLY A 112 1.73 7.90 20.25
C GLY A 112 2.86 8.70 19.61
N ASP A 113 4.05 8.58 20.19
CA ASP A 113 5.24 9.31 19.76
C ASP A 113 5.71 8.93 18.34
N GLU A 114 5.36 7.73 17.88
CA GLU A 114 5.60 7.28 16.49
C GLU A 114 4.60 7.87 15.48
N GLN A 115 3.63 8.65 15.96
CA GLN A 115 2.57 9.30 15.18
C GLN A 115 1.75 8.34 14.31
N GLN A 116 1.44 7.15 14.81
CA GLN A 116 0.76 6.13 14.02
C GLN A 116 -0.68 6.55 13.67
N MET A 117 -1.05 6.44 12.39
CA MET A 117 -2.40 6.72 11.92
C MET A 117 -3.31 5.51 12.12
N LYS A 118 -4.53 5.78 12.58
CA LYS A 118 -5.50 4.75 12.95
C LYS A 118 -6.91 5.11 12.47
N ILE A 119 -7.67 4.11 12.01
CA ILE A 119 -9.07 4.27 11.58
C ILE A 119 -10.00 4.23 12.81
N ILE A 120 -10.92 5.18 12.90
CA ILE A 120 -12.00 5.27 13.91
C ILE A 120 -13.38 5.22 13.23
N ASN A 121 -14.49 5.29 13.99
CA ASN A 121 -15.86 5.46 13.48
C ASN A 121 -16.35 4.39 12.47
N ILE A 122 -16.04 3.12 12.74
CA ILE A 122 -16.48 2.00 11.90
C ILE A 122 -17.96 1.70 12.14
N GLU A 123 -18.73 1.52 11.08
CA GLU A 123 -20.18 1.29 11.12
C GLU A 123 -20.51 -0.08 10.53
N ASN A 124 -21.47 -0.83 11.10
CA ASN A 124 -21.83 -2.14 10.58
C ASN A 124 -23.30 -2.22 10.20
N LYS A 125 -23.68 -1.66 9.06
CA LYS A 125 -25.08 -1.76 8.62
C LYS A 125 -25.19 -1.99 7.13
N LEU A 126 -24.84 -3.18 6.65
CA LEU A 126 -25.19 -3.58 5.28
C LEU A 126 -25.67 -5.03 5.18
N THR A 127 -26.61 -5.23 4.25
CA THR A 127 -27.04 -6.55 3.78
C THR A 127 -25.96 -7.17 2.89
N ARG A 128 -25.93 -8.51 2.77
CA ARG A 128 -24.91 -9.26 1.99
C ARG A 128 -24.68 -8.70 0.59
N ASP A 129 -25.74 -8.33 -0.13
CA ASP A 129 -25.64 -7.84 -1.51
C ASP A 129 -24.94 -6.46 -1.61
N LYS A 130 -24.97 -5.67 -0.52
CA LYS A 130 -24.29 -4.38 -0.45
C LYS A 130 -22.85 -4.50 0.09
N GLU A 131 -22.46 -5.64 0.67
CA GLU A 131 -21.13 -5.83 1.26
C GLU A 131 -20.02 -5.65 0.21
N ARG A 132 -20.15 -6.30 -0.96
CA ARG A 132 -19.15 -6.20 -2.03
C ARG A 132 -19.01 -4.78 -2.56
N GLN A 133 -20.13 -4.10 -2.80
CA GLN A 133 -20.12 -2.72 -3.31
C GLN A 133 -19.48 -1.78 -2.29
N GLN A 134 -19.78 -1.96 -1.00
CA GLN A 134 -19.23 -1.12 0.05
C GLN A 134 -17.73 -1.37 0.28
N LYS A 135 -17.26 -2.62 0.21
CA LYS A 135 -15.82 -2.92 0.29
C LYS A 135 -15.02 -2.19 -0.79
N LEU A 136 -15.52 -2.24 -2.04
CA LEU A 136 -14.94 -1.47 -3.14
C LEU A 136 -15.04 0.05 -2.92
N GLN A 137 -16.14 0.52 -2.35
CA GLN A 137 -16.30 1.94 -2.01
C GLN A 137 -15.32 2.38 -0.93
N ASP A 138 -15.09 1.59 0.11
CA ASP A 138 -14.12 1.86 1.17
C ASP A 138 -12.70 2.02 0.59
N LEU A 139 -12.30 1.15 -0.36
CA LEU A 139 -11.01 1.27 -1.04
C LEU A 139 -10.91 2.51 -1.92
N ARG A 140 -11.99 2.89 -2.63
CA ARG A 140 -12.04 4.14 -3.40
C ARG A 140 -11.97 5.37 -2.51
N ASP A 141 -12.68 5.33 -1.39
CA ASP A 141 -12.67 6.38 -0.38
C ASP A 141 -11.27 6.52 0.23
N PHE A 142 -10.62 5.41 0.57
CA PHE A 142 -9.24 5.41 1.05
C PHE A 142 -8.26 6.00 0.01
N LYS A 143 -8.40 5.65 -1.27
CA LYS A 143 -7.62 6.27 -2.37
C LYS A 143 -7.79 7.79 -2.39
N VAL A 144 -9.01 8.31 -2.23
CA VAL A 144 -9.28 9.75 -2.19
C VAL A 144 -8.56 10.39 -1.01
N MET A 145 -8.68 9.80 0.18
CA MET A 145 -7.99 10.30 1.37
C MET A 145 -6.47 10.32 1.18
N LEU A 146 -5.88 9.26 0.63
CA LEU A 146 -4.43 9.20 0.37
C LEU A 146 -3.97 10.29 -0.59
N ARG A 147 -4.75 10.58 -1.64
CA ARG A 147 -4.45 11.66 -2.58
C ARG A 147 -4.47 13.01 -1.86
N ASP A 148 -5.53 13.29 -1.12
CA ASP A 148 -5.69 14.56 -0.40
C ASP A 148 -4.59 14.75 0.65
N LEU A 149 -4.28 13.69 1.40
CA LEU A 149 -3.24 13.70 2.43
C LEU A 149 -1.85 13.90 1.83
N SER A 150 -1.55 13.21 0.72
CA SER A 150 -0.27 13.37 0.00
C SER A 150 -0.12 14.81 -0.50
N CYS A 151 -1.16 15.42 -1.08
CA CYS A 151 -1.11 16.81 -1.51
C CYS A 151 -0.86 17.78 -0.35
N ARG A 152 -1.38 17.49 0.85
CA ARG A 152 -1.20 18.38 2.02
C ARG A 152 0.17 18.21 2.70
N ILE A 153 0.69 16.99 2.79
CA ILE A 153 2.00 16.71 3.41
C ILE A 153 3.15 17.08 2.47
N ILE A 154 3.05 16.68 1.20
CA ILE A 154 4.13 16.78 0.21
C ILE A 154 4.02 18.09 -0.59
N GLY A 155 2.80 18.65 -0.75
CA GLY A 155 2.57 19.82 -1.59
C GLY A 155 2.52 19.49 -3.08
N GLU A 156 2.82 20.48 -3.92
CA GLU A 156 2.78 20.34 -5.40
C GLU A 156 3.73 19.26 -5.94
N GLU A 157 4.78 18.92 -5.20
CA GLU A 157 5.73 17.86 -5.56
C GLU A 157 5.11 16.45 -5.54
N ALA A 158 3.97 16.25 -4.86
CA ALA A 158 3.23 14.99 -4.87
C ALA A 158 2.86 14.57 -6.31
N ASN A 159 2.53 15.54 -7.17
CA ASN A 159 2.14 15.30 -8.55
C ASN A 159 3.30 14.82 -9.43
N ASN A 160 4.55 15.05 -9.00
CA ASN A 160 5.75 14.62 -9.69
C ASN A 160 6.22 13.22 -9.25
N TRP A 161 5.56 12.61 -8.25
CA TRP A 161 5.89 11.27 -7.78
C TRP A 161 5.19 10.19 -8.59
N ASN A 162 5.85 9.78 -9.68
CA ASN A 162 5.31 8.76 -10.59
C ASN A 162 4.90 7.47 -9.86
N ASP A 163 5.71 6.97 -8.92
CA ASP A 163 5.38 5.74 -8.18
C ASP A 163 4.12 5.86 -7.30
N LEU A 164 3.89 7.03 -6.69
CA LEU A 164 2.66 7.29 -5.94
C LEU A 164 1.46 7.33 -6.88
N THR A 165 1.60 8.00 -8.03
CA THR A 165 0.56 8.04 -9.07
C THR A 165 0.23 6.63 -9.58
N LEU A 166 1.23 5.80 -9.85
CA LEU A 166 1.06 4.40 -10.25
C LEU A 166 0.33 3.59 -9.17
N PHE A 167 0.70 3.77 -7.90
CA PHE A 167 0.01 3.13 -6.77
C PHE A 167 -1.44 3.57 -6.63
N LEU A 168 -1.73 4.87 -6.71
CA LEU A 168 -3.11 5.36 -6.62
C LEU A 168 -3.95 4.87 -7.81
N ASN A 169 -3.39 4.79 -9.02
CA ASN A 169 -4.07 4.24 -10.18
C ASN A 169 -4.33 2.74 -10.06
N PHE A 170 -3.53 2.01 -9.26
CA PHE A 170 -3.74 0.59 -9.00
C PHE A 170 -5.10 0.30 -8.34
N PHE A 171 -5.61 1.22 -7.52
CA PHE A 171 -6.95 1.10 -6.90
C PHE A 171 -8.07 0.93 -7.95
N ASP A 172 -7.90 1.45 -9.17
CA ASP A 172 -8.91 1.37 -10.23
C ASP A 172 -8.98 -0.01 -10.90
N LYS A 173 -8.00 -0.88 -10.63
CA LYS A 173 -7.95 -2.26 -11.14
C LYS A 173 -8.79 -3.25 -10.32
N GLY A 174 -9.31 -2.84 -9.15
CA GLY A 174 -9.96 -3.73 -8.19
C GLY A 174 -11.30 -4.34 -8.61
N SER A 175 -11.95 -3.80 -9.64
CA SER A 175 -13.25 -4.32 -10.12
C SER A 175 -13.19 -5.76 -10.65
N GLY A 176 -12.01 -6.24 -11.03
CA GLY A 176 -11.79 -7.58 -11.58
C GLY A 176 -11.40 -8.69 -10.59
N TYR A 177 -11.26 -8.36 -9.30
CA TYR A 177 -10.72 -9.28 -8.28
C TYR A 177 -11.68 -9.48 -7.11
N GLU A 178 -11.48 -10.59 -6.38
CA GLU A 178 -12.07 -10.75 -5.04
C GLU A 178 -11.43 -9.74 -4.09
N ASP A 179 -12.24 -9.19 -3.18
CA ASP A 179 -11.84 -8.12 -2.27
C ASP A 179 -10.58 -8.46 -1.45
N ASP A 180 -10.57 -9.62 -0.80
CA ASP A 180 -9.41 -10.06 0.00
C ASP A 180 -8.13 -10.16 -0.84
N ILE A 181 -8.23 -10.71 -2.06
CA ILE A 181 -7.10 -10.85 -2.98
C ILE A 181 -6.60 -9.46 -3.41
N PHE A 182 -7.53 -8.55 -3.72
CA PHE A 182 -7.18 -7.21 -4.17
C PHE A 182 -6.52 -6.36 -3.08
N VAL A 183 -7.02 -6.44 -1.84
CA VAL A 183 -6.39 -5.75 -0.71
C VAL A 183 -5.01 -6.33 -0.40
N ASP A 184 -4.83 -7.66 -0.51
CA ASP A 184 -3.51 -8.28 -0.39
C ASP A 184 -2.55 -7.79 -1.49
N GLN A 185 -3.02 -7.64 -2.74
CA GLN A 185 -2.23 -7.05 -3.82
C GLN A 185 -1.86 -5.57 -3.57
N LEU A 186 -2.78 -4.77 -2.99
CA LEU A 186 -2.48 -3.39 -2.59
C LEU A 186 -1.40 -3.33 -1.49
N ILE A 187 -1.47 -4.20 -0.49
CA ILE A 187 -0.49 -4.29 0.62
C ILE A 187 0.90 -4.68 0.08
N GLU A 188 0.94 -5.57 -0.92
CA GLU A 188 2.18 -6.06 -1.52
C GLU A 188 2.70 -5.18 -2.67
N HIS A 189 2.03 -4.06 -2.95
CA HIS A 189 2.37 -3.17 -4.06
C HIS A 189 3.82 -2.64 -3.98
N PRO A 190 4.56 -2.55 -5.10
CA PRO A 190 5.95 -2.11 -5.12
C PRO A 190 6.21 -0.76 -4.44
N PHE A 191 5.25 0.16 -4.51
CA PHE A 191 5.31 1.46 -3.83
C PHE A 191 5.47 1.33 -2.31
N LEU A 192 4.88 0.30 -1.67
CA LEU A 192 4.91 0.10 -0.22
C LEU A 192 6.10 -0.76 0.25
N LYS A 193 7.09 -0.99 -0.62
CA LYS A 193 8.24 -1.87 -0.37
C LYS A 193 9.51 -1.02 -0.21
N THR A 194 10.35 -1.40 0.75
CA THR A 194 11.73 -0.89 0.83
C THR A 194 12.52 -1.25 -0.45
N PRO A 195 13.63 -0.56 -0.76
CA PRO A 195 14.44 -0.86 -1.95
C PRO A 195 14.81 -2.35 -2.07
N ILE A 196 15.22 -2.98 -0.97
CA ILE A 196 15.60 -4.39 -0.95
C ILE A 196 14.41 -5.32 -1.18
N GLU A 197 13.25 -5.03 -0.58
CA GLU A 197 12.04 -5.84 -0.76
C GLU A 197 11.49 -5.71 -2.18
N ARG A 198 11.58 -4.52 -2.78
CA ARG A 198 11.11 -4.24 -4.13
C ARG A 198 11.94 -4.97 -5.18
N ILE A 199 13.26 -4.90 -5.08
CA ILE A 199 14.15 -5.67 -5.96
C ILE A 199 13.96 -7.19 -5.75
N LYS A 200 13.70 -7.65 -4.52
CA LYS A 200 13.33 -9.05 -4.25
C LYS A 200 12.01 -9.43 -4.94
N LEU A 201 10.98 -8.57 -4.85
CA LEU A 201 9.68 -8.77 -5.50
C LEU A 201 9.83 -8.91 -7.02
N TYR A 202 10.52 -7.95 -7.67
CA TYR A 202 10.73 -7.97 -9.11
C TYR A 202 11.50 -9.20 -9.58
N ALA A 203 12.56 -9.59 -8.86
CA ALA A 203 13.29 -10.81 -9.13
C ALA A 203 12.43 -12.07 -8.90
N GLY A 204 11.50 -12.03 -7.94
CA GLY A 204 10.57 -13.11 -7.61
C GLY A 204 9.57 -13.40 -8.73
N PHE A 205 9.19 -12.41 -9.54
CA PHE A 205 8.34 -12.62 -10.72
C PHE A 205 8.94 -13.65 -11.68
N HIS A 206 10.28 -13.71 -11.81
CA HIS A 206 10.94 -14.74 -12.64
C HIS A 206 10.58 -16.15 -12.19
N GLN A 207 10.62 -16.40 -10.87
CA GLN A 207 10.27 -17.71 -10.34
C GLN A 207 8.78 -18.00 -10.56
N LYS A 208 7.91 -17.01 -10.34
CA LYS A 208 6.46 -17.15 -10.57
C LYS A 208 6.12 -17.47 -12.03
N ILE A 209 6.90 -16.96 -12.99
CA ILE A 209 6.78 -17.29 -14.42
C ILE A 209 7.18 -18.75 -14.66
N LEU A 210 8.34 -19.18 -14.14
CA LEU A 210 8.82 -20.56 -14.31
C LEU A 210 7.87 -21.59 -13.71
N THR A 211 7.29 -21.30 -12.54
CA THR A 211 6.32 -22.17 -11.87
C THR A 211 4.90 -22.04 -12.40
N ARG A 212 4.67 -21.21 -13.43
CA ARG A 212 3.35 -20.91 -14.01
C ARG A 212 2.33 -20.44 -12.98
N THR A 213 2.78 -19.84 -11.88
CA THR A 213 1.90 -19.27 -10.86
C THR A 213 1.47 -17.86 -11.24
N LEU A 214 2.24 -17.17 -12.10
CA LEU A 214 1.79 -15.96 -12.81
C LEU A 214 0.98 -16.37 -14.05
N ARG A 215 -0.14 -17.10 -13.84
CA ARG A 215 -0.89 -17.82 -14.91
C ARG A 215 -1.27 -16.93 -16.08
N ARG A 216 -1.62 -15.68 -15.80
CA ARG A 216 -2.01 -14.68 -16.81
C ARG A 216 -0.80 -14.10 -17.55
N PHE A 217 0.42 -14.18 -17.02
CA PHE A 217 1.59 -13.58 -17.66
C PHE A 217 1.77 -13.99 -19.12
N CYS A 218 1.64 -15.29 -19.44
CA CYS A 218 1.89 -15.78 -20.79
C CYS A 218 0.84 -15.30 -21.80
N GLU A 219 -0.40 -15.09 -21.36
CA GLU A 219 -1.49 -14.54 -22.17
C GLU A 219 -1.25 -13.04 -22.39
N PHE A 220 -0.84 -12.34 -21.34
CA PHE A 220 -0.62 -10.90 -21.38
C PHE A 220 0.72 -10.50 -22.00
N GLU A 221 1.76 -11.33 -21.94
CA GLU A 221 3.05 -11.14 -22.63
C GLU A 221 2.83 -10.98 -24.14
N ARG A 222 1.81 -11.65 -24.68
CA ARG A 222 1.38 -11.56 -26.08
C ARG A 222 0.40 -10.42 -26.37
N SER A 223 -0.09 -9.74 -25.33
CA SER A 223 -1.02 -8.64 -25.47
C SER A 223 -0.31 -7.35 -25.88
N LYS A 224 -1.05 -6.43 -26.51
CA LYS A 224 -0.54 -5.10 -26.87
C LYS A 224 -0.16 -4.26 -25.65
N SER A 225 -0.64 -4.59 -24.45
CA SER A 225 -0.39 -3.83 -23.23
C SER A 225 1.09 -3.71 -22.88
N PHE A 226 1.91 -4.72 -23.22
CA PHE A 226 3.36 -4.65 -23.00
C PHE A 226 4.15 -4.03 -24.16
N GLY A 227 3.51 -3.80 -25.31
CA GLY A 227 4.16 -3.25 -26.50
C GLY A 227 4.81 -1.89 -26.25
N GLY A 228 4.23 -1.06 -25.38
CA GLY A 228 4.80 0.24 -24.99
C GLY A 228 6.11 0.16 -24.20
N TYR A 229 6.47 -1.00 -23.67
CA TYR A 229 7.72 -1.21 -22.93
C TYR A 229 8.83 -1.84 -23.78
N LEU A 230 8.54 -2.21 -25.03
CA LEU A 230 9.45 -2.91 -25.93
C LEU A 230 9.94 -1.98 -27.05
N PRO A 231 11.21 -2.09 -27.48
CA PRO A 231 12.27 -2.89 -26.88
C PRO A 231 12.78 -2.28 -25.55
N TRP A 232 12.82 -3.08 -24.48
CA TRP A 232 13.14 -2.58 -23.13
C TRP A 232 14.63 -2.26 -22.91
N ASN A 233 15.50 -2.78 -23.77
CA ASN A 233 16.95 -2.67 -23.69
C ASN A 233 17.52 -1.47 -24.48
N THR A 234 16.68 -0.61 -25.04
CA THR A 234 17.12 0.61 -25.75
C THR A 234 17.33 1.81 -24.83
N LYS A 235 16.80 1.74 -23.60
CA LYS A 235 16.98 2.80 -22.60
C LYS A 235 18.43 2.84 -22.12
N LYS A 236 18.98 4.04 -21.96
CA LYS A 236 20.33 4.24 -21.41
C LYS A 236 20.39 3.76 -19.96
N MET A 237 21.12 2.67 -19.73
CA MET A 237 21.38 2.09 -18.41
C MET A 237 22.65 2.71 -17.79
N ALA A 238 22.75 2.67 -16.46
CA ALA A 238 24.01 2.91 -15.77
C ALA A 238 25.07 1.86 -16.16
N GLY A 239 26.36 2.26 -16.20
CA GLY A 239 27.45 1.39 -16.67
C GLY A 239 27.54 0.04 -15.92
N TRP A 240 27.33 0.04 -14.60
CA TRP A 240 27.32 -1.20 -13.81
C TRP A 240 26.17 -2.15 -14.19
N MET A 241 25.04 -1.61 -14.65
CA MET A 241 23.87 -2.37 -15.09
C MET A 241 24.10 -2.89 -16.52
N THR A 242 24.72 -2.08 -17.39
CA THR A 242 25.22 -2.50 -18.71
C THR A 242 26.21 -3.66 -18.60
N ASP A 243 27.17 -3.61 -17.67
CA ASP A 243 28.10 -4.71 -17.44
C ASP A 243 27.40 -6.04 -17.10
N ILE A 244 26.25 -5.98 -16.41
CA ILE A 244 25.46 -7.17 -16.05
C ILE A 244 24.64 -7.65 -17.25
N TYR A 245 24.20 -6.72 -18.11
CA TYR A 245 23.52 -7.01 -19.37
C TYR A 245 24.46 -7.75 -20.32
N ASP A 246 25.69 -7.24 -20.49
CA ASP A 246 26.70 -7.76 -21.42
C ASP A 246 27.51 -8.97 -20.88
N TYR A 247 27.30 -9.36 -19.62
CA TYR A 247 28.11 -10.40 -18.98
C TYR A 247 27.98 -11.77 -19.67
N LYS A 248 29.12 -12.22 -20.22
CA LYS A 248 29.49 -13.56 -20.68
C LYS A 248 28.89 -14.12 -21.98
N HIS A 249 27.82 -13.60 -22.57
CA HIS A 249 27.37 -14.03 -23.91
C HIS A 249 26.56 -12.94 -24.64
N ALA A 250 26.86 -12.71 -25.92
CA ALA A 250 25.94 -12.05 -26.84
C ALA A 250 24.62 -12.83 -26.92
N ASN A 251 23.47 -12.14 -27.03
CA ASN A 251 22.12 -12.71 -27.15
C ASN A 251 21.55 -13.39 -25.89
N LYS A 252 22.00 -13.02 -24.69
CA LYS A 252 21.44 -13.55 -23.43
C LYS A 252 19.98 -13.14 -23.17
N TYR A 253 19.60 -11.97 -23.65
CA TYR A 253 18.29 -11.37 -23.45
C TYR A 253 17.73 -10.88 -24.78
N ASP A 254 16.47 -11.15 -25.05
CA ASP A 254 15.72 -10.52 -26.12
C ASP A 254 15.04 -9.24 -25.60
N GLY A 255 15.44 -8.10 -26.17
CA GLY A 255 14.87 -6.79 -25.86
C GLY A 255 13.38 -6.67 -26.15
N ASN A 256 12.82 -7.57 -26.97
CA ASN A 256 11.40 -7.61 -27.31
C ASN A 256 10.61 -8.61 -26.45
N ARG A 257 11.20 -9.16 -25.38
CA ARG A 257 10.53 -10.12 -24.49
C ARG A 257 10.40 -9.60 -23.06
N PRO A 258 9.16 -9.39 -22.55
CA PRO A 258 8.90 -9.07 -21.15
C PRO A 258 9.55 -10.04 -20.16
N ALA A 259 9.52 -11.35 -20.45
CA ALA A 259 10.14 -12.35 -19.59
C ALA A 259 11.66 -12.14 -19.42
N ASP A 260 12.35 -11.66 -20.46
CA ASP A 260 13.79 -11.42 -20.41
C ASP A 260 14.15 -10.16 -19.63
N LEU A 261 13.28 -9.13 -19.60
CA LEU A 261 13.43 -8.00 -18.68
C LEU A 261 13.34 -8.46 -17.22
N ILE A 262 12.38 -9.31 -16.89
CA ILE A 262 12.22 -9.87 -15.53
C ILE A 262 13.44 -10.72 -15.15
N ARG A 263 13.92 -11.55 -16.09
CA ARG A 263 15.15 -12.33 -15.94
C ARG A 263 16.38 -11.44 -15.74
N PHE A 264 16.45 -10.31 -16.45
CA PHE A 264 17.52 -9.34 -16.32
C PHE A 264 17.55 -8.72 -14.92
N VAL A 265 16.40 -8.28 -14.39
CA VAL A 265 16.31 -7.75 -13.02
C VAL A 265 16.64 -8.81 -11.96
N LYS A 266 16.24 -10.06 -12.17
CA LYS A 266 16.69 -11.19 -11.33
C LYS A 266 18.22 -11.33 -11.34
N ASN A 267 18.88 -11.10 -12.47
CA ASN A 267 20.33 -11.14 -12.56
C ASN A 267 20.98 -9.92 -11.90
N ILE A 268 20.42 -8.72 -12.05
CA ILE A 268 20.84 -7.52 -11.32
C ILE A 268 20.87 -7.81 -9.81
N ARG A 269 19.80 -8.37 -9.25
CA ARG A 269 19.74 -8.77 -7.83
C ARG A 269 20.86 -9.73 -7.42
N ASN A 270 21.30 -10.63 -8.30
CA ASN A 270 22.36 -11.60 -7.95
C ASN A 270 23.78 -11.03 -8.08
N HIS A 271 23.94 -9.92 -8.80
CA HIS A 271 25.25 -9.43 -9.22
C HIS A 271 25.58 -8.00 -8.75
N TYR A 272 24.59 -7.22 -8.27
CA TYR A 272 24.83 -5.84 -7.83
C TYR A 272 25.85 -5.72 -6.68
N ALA A 273 25.81 -6.64 -5.71
CA ALA A 273 26.78 -6.69 -4.61
C ALA A 273 28.22 -6.93 -5.11
N LYS A 274 28.40 -7.75 -6.15
CA LYS A 274 29.73 -7.96 -6.78
C LYS A 274 30.24 -6.70 -7.48
N LYS A 275 29.32 -5.83 -7.90
CA LYS A 275 29.61 -4.52 -8.47
C LYS A 275 29.77 -3.42 -7.40
N LYS A 276 29.66 -3.75 -6.11
CA LYS A 276 29.73 -2.82 -4.97
C LYS A 276 28.76 -1.63 -5.10
N VAL A 277 27.60 -1.86 -5.72
CA VAL A 277 26.55 -0.84 -5.87
C VAL A 277 25.59 -0.96 -4.68
N PRO A 278 25.24 0.13 -3.98
CA PRO A 278 24.20 0.11 -2.94
C PRO A 278 22.83 -0.30 -3.50
N ILE A 279 21.99 -0.96 -2.69
CA ILE A 279 20.69 -1.46 -3.15
C ILE A 279 19.71 -0.32 -3.49
N GLU A 280 19.87 0.83 -2.84
CA GLU A 280 19.10 2.05 -3.07
C GLU A 280 19.38 2.61 -4.47
N VAL A 281 20.65 2.59 -4.91
CA VAL A 281 21.06 3.01 -6.26
C VAL A 281 20.53 2.03 -7.31
N VAL A 282 20.53 0.73 -7.00
CA VAL A 282 19.95 -0.30 -7.86
C VAL A 282 18.45 -0.11 -8.02
N ASP A 283 17.73 0.08 -6.92
CA ASP A 283 16.28 0.31 -6.92
C ASP A 283 15.92 1.59 -7.69
N ALA A 284 16.60 2.69 -7.42
CA ALA A 284 16.39 3.96 -8.12
C ALA A 284 16.56 3.81 -9.64
N GLU A 285 17.61 3.12 -10.09
CA GLU A 285 17.85 2.90 -11.52
C GLU A 285 16.80 1.99 -12.17
N VAL A 286 16.42 0.89 -11.50
CA VAL A 286 15.36 -0.01 -11.99
C VAL A 286 14.02 0.73 -12.06
N ARG A 287 13.69 1.54 -11.06
CA ARG A 287 12.46 2.36 -11.07
C ARG A 287 12.46 3.38 -12.18
N ARG A 288 13.57 4.12 -12.35
CA ARG A 288 13.73 5.12 -13.42
C ARG A 288 13.47 4.52 -14.80
N LEU A 289 13.91 3.28 -15.00
CA LEU A 289 13.81 2.62 -16.30
C LEU A 289 12.49 1.87 -16.51
N TYR A 290 11.98 1.20 -15.47
CA TYR A 290 11.02 0.10 -15.61
C TYR A 290 9.89 0.11 -14.57
N SER A 291 9.66 1.19 -13.82
CA SER A 291 8.61 1.24 -12.79
C SER A 291 7.23 0.86 -13.33
N GLU A 292 6.79 1.48 -14.44
CA GLU A 292 5.49 1.21 -15.05
C GLU A 292 5.32 -0.25 -15.46
N PHE A 293 6.36 -0.84 -16.07
CA PHE A 293 6.36 -2.24 -16.47
C PHE A 293 6.13 -3.15 -15.26
N PHE A 294 6.85 -2.94 -14.16
CA PHE A 294 6.71 -3.79 -12.98
C PHE A 294 5.40 -3.56 -12.21
N ASN A 295 4.82 -2.37 -12.28
CA ASN A 295 3.47 -2.13 -11.77
C ASN A 295 2.43 -2.91 -12.59
N GLU A 296 2.55 -2.95 -13.91
CA GLU A 296 1.66 -3.74 -14.76
C GLU A 296 1.84 -5.25 -14.51
N VAL A 297 3.07 -5.73 -14.31
CA VAL A 297 3.31 -7.14 -13.92
C VAL A 297 2.68 -7.47 -12.56
N HIS A 298 2.73 -6.55 -11.60
CA HIS A 298 2.17 -6.74 -10.26
C HIS A 298 0.66 -7.00 -10.27
N VAL A 299 -0.08 -6.40 -11.21
CA VAL A 299 -1.53 -6.65 -11.41
C VAL A 299 -1.83 -8.15 -11.58
N PHE A 300 -0.90 -8.93 -12.14
CA PHE A 300 -1.08 -10.35 -12.43
C PHE A 300 -0.50 -11.28 -11.35
N SER A 301 0.02 -10.71 -10.26
CA SER A 301 0.87 -11.42 -9.30
C SER A 301 0.17 -11.99 -8.09
#